data_AF-A0A414AEE2-F1
#
_entry.id   AF-A0A414AEE2-F1
#
_cell.length_a   1.000
_cell.length_b   1.000
_cell.length_c   1.000
_cell.angle_alpha   90.00
_cell.angle_beta   90.00
_cell.angle_gamma   90.00
#
_symmetry.space_group_name_H-M   'P 1'
#
loop_
_entity.id
_entity.type
_entity.pdbx_description
1 polymer ?
#
loop_
_entity_poly.entity_id
_entity_poly.type
_entity_poly.pdbx_seq_one_letter_code
_entity_poly.pdbx_strand_id
1 'polypeptide(L)' 'MKHLNDRYAKIMEYKGMDICALRIADTSNGDEFGYRINDILYDGMVFDSLREAMEAIDSLAHI' A
#
# COMPACT_ATOMS: atom_id res chain seq x y z
N MET A 1 6.11 9.24 -2.82
CA MET A 1 5.67 8.57 -1.57
C MET A 1 5.73 9.59 -0.46
N LYS A 2 4.58 10.07 0.00
CA LYS A 2 4.50 11.08 1.06
C LYS A 2 4.22 10.46 2.43
N HIS A 3 3.63 9.27 2.45
CA HIS A 3 3.11 8.59 3.65
C HIS A 3 3.82 7.27 3.92
N LEU A 4 4.39 6.63 2.90
CA LEU A 4 5.25 5.45 3.06
C LEU A 4 6.74 5.82 3.07
N ASN A 5 7.53 5.05 3.82
CA ASN A 5 8.99 5.17 3.83
C ASN A 5 9.62 4.62 2.53
N ASP A 6 10.94 4.75 2.41
CA ASP A 6 11.73 4.35 1.24
C ASP A 6 11.85 2.83 1.03
N ARG A 7 11.33 2.03 1.98
CA ARG A 7 11.26 0.57 1.88
C ARG A 7 10.15 0.09 0.96
N TYR A 8 9.25 0.97 0.53
CA TYR A 8 8.17 0.64 -0.41
C TYR A 8 8.49 1.18 -1.81
N ALA A 9 7.97 0.50 -2.83
CA ALA A 9 8.02 0.95 -4.22
C ALA A 9 6.60 1.01 -4.79
N LYS A 10 6.28 2.11 -5.48
CA LYS A 10 5.05 2.21 -6.28
C LYS A 10 5.06 1.13 -7.36
N ILE A 11 4.01 0.34 -7.41
CA ILE A 11 3.80 -0.66 -8.46
C ILE A 11 2.86 -0.09 -9.52
N MET A 12 1.79 0.58 -9.08
CA MET A 12 0.82 1.19 -9.97
C MET A 12 0.08 2.35 -9.31
N GLU A 13 -0.67 3.09 -10.12
CA GLU A 13 -1.64 4.07 -9.68
C GLU A 13 -3.05 3.53 -9.98
N TYR A 14 -3.97 3.67 -9.02
CA TYR A 14 -5.36 3.30 -9.19
C TYR A 14 -6.24 4.42 -8.65
N LYS A 15 -7.10 5.00 -9.51
CA LYS A 15 -8.00 6.12 -9.18
C LYS A 15 -7.30 7.30 -8.48
N GLY A 16 -6.06 7.61 -8.87
CA GLY A 16 -5.25 8.69 -8.31
C GLY A 16 -4.52 8.34 -7.01
N MET A 17 -4.61 7.09 -6.55
CA MET A 17 -3.90 6.58 -5.37
C MET A 17 -2.78 5.62 -5.75
N ASP A 18 -1.63 5.78 -5.11
CA ASP A 18 -0.45 4.96 -5.35
C ASP A 18 -0.51 3.65 -4.55
N ILE A 19 -0.54 2.50 -5.24
CA ILE A 19 -0.42 1.18 -4.61
C ILE A 19 1.05 0.75 -4.67
N CYS A 20 1.62 0.43 -3.51
CA CYS A 20 3.02 0.13 -3.30
C CYS A 20 3.19 -1.28 -2.71
N ALA A 21 4.33 -1.92 -2.98
CA ALA A 21 4.75 -3.14 -2.29
C ALA A 21 6.13 -2.94 -1.65
N LEU A 22 6.46 -3.86 -0.74
CA LEU A 22 7.77 -3.91 -0.11
C LEU A 22 8.87 -4.06 -1.16
N ARG A 23 9.80 -3.12 -1.18
CA ARG A 23 10.98 -3.08 -2.06
C ARG A 23 12.18 -3.77 -1.44
N ILE A 24 12.39 -3.58 -0.14
CA ILE A 24 13.56 -4.06 0.59
C ILE A 24 13.11 -4.80 1.85
N ALA A 25 13.49 -6.07 1.93
CA ALA A 25 13.30 -6.87 3.12
C ALA A 25 14.33 -6.50 4.22
N ASP A 26 13.86 -6.38 5.46
CA ASP A 26 14.59 -6.20 6.70
C ASP A 26 14.48 -7.50 7.50
N THR A 27 15.57 -8.26 7.49
CA THR A 27 15.69 -9.54 8.18
C THR A 27 15.70 -9.42 9.70
N SER A 28 15.83 -8.21 10.25
CA SER A 28 15.95 -7.98 11.70
C SER A 28 14.59 -7.77 12.37
N ASN A 29 13.67 -7.09 11.67
CA ASN A 29 12.36 -6.73 12.21
C ASN A 29 11.25 -7.69 11.78
N GLY A 30 11.50 -8.52 10.77
CA GLY A 30 10.50 -9.39 10.17
C GLY A 30 9.50 -8.55 9.38
N ASP A 31 9.50 -8.68 8.07
CA ASP A 31 8.57 -7.89 7.26
C ASP A 31 7.31 -8.65 6.91
N GLU A 32 6.23 -7.89 6.90
CA GLU A 32 4.98 -8.29 6.28
C GLU A 32 5.07 -8.05 4.77
N PHE A 33 4.98 -9.14 4.01
CA PHE A 33 4.85 -9.08 2.56
C PHE A 33 3.40 -8.72 2.21
N GLY A 34 3.21 -7.65 1.44
CA GLY A 34 1.88 -7.20 1.05
C GLY A 34 1.91 -5.87 0.32
N TYR A 35 0.71 -5.36 0.05
CA TYR A 35 0.47 -4.11 -0.63
C TYR A 35 0.03 -3.05 0.36
N ARG A 36 0.45 -1.80 0.12
CA ARG A 36 0.07 -0.62 0.90
C ARG A 36 -0.33 0.50 -0.04
N ILE A 37 -1.27 1.33 0.39
CA ILE A 37 -1.67 2.53 -0.36
C ILE A 37 -0.91 3.72 0.25
N ASN A 38 -0.22 4.50 -0.57
CA ASN A 38 0.54 5.67 -0.11
C ASN A 38 -0.38 6.89 0.06
N ASP A 39 -1.33 6.75 0.98
CA ASP A 39 -2.30 7.77 1.38
C ASP A 39 -2.59 7.65 2.89
N ILE A 40 -2.83 8.78 3.56
CA ILE A 40 -3.05 8.83 5.01
C ILE A 40 -4.29 8.06 5.46
N LEU A 41 -5.30 7.93 4.59
CA LEU A 41 -6.54 7.20 4.90
C LEU A 41 -6.32 5.70 5.11
N TYR A 42 -5.21 5.16 4.58
CA TYR A 42 -4.86 3.75 4.66
C TYR A 42 -3.59 3.52 5.48
N ASP A 43 -3.20 4.48 6.32
CA ASP A 43 -2.01 4.34 7.15
C ASP A 43 -2.10 3.10 8.07
N GLY A 44 -1.00 2.37 8.17
CA GLY A 44 -0.92 1.10 8.90
C GLY A 44 -1.63 -0.09 8.25
N MET A 45 -2.41 0.09 7.18
CA MET A 45 -3.08 -1.03 6.51
C MET A 45 -2.11 -1.82 5.61
N VAL A 46 -2.26 -3.14 5.63
CA VAL A 46 -1.56 -4.07 4.74
C VAL A 46 -2.62 -4.93 4.05
N PHE A 47 -2.51 -5.04 2.73
CA PHE A 47 -3.39 -5.86 1.91
C PHE A 47 -2.62 -7.06 1.38
N ASP A 48 -3.23 -8.24 1.38
CA ASP A 48 -2.59 -9.47 0.93
C ASP A 48 -2.50 -9.53 -0.60
N SER A 49 -3.34 -8.77 -1.30
CA SER A 49 -3.38 -8.70 -2.75
C SER A 49 -3.60 -7.30 -3.32
N LEU A 50 -3.18 -7.09 -4.58
CA LEU A 50 -3.52 -5.88 -5.34
C LEU A 50 -5.03 -5.68 -5.44
N ARG A 51 -5.79 -6.77 -5.56
CA ARG A 51 -7.26 -6.74 -5.68
C ARG A 51 -7.87 -6.14 -4.42
N GLU A 52 -7.47 -6.61 -3.24
CA GLU A 52 -7.96 -6.09 -1.97
C GLU A 52 -7.64 -4.60 -1.80
N ALA A 53 -6.41 -4.18 -2.17
CA ALA A 53 -6.05 -2.77 -2.15
C ALA A 53 -6.96 -1.94 -3.09
N MET A 54 -7.28 -2.44 -4.29
CA MET A 54 -8.20 -1.77 -5.22
C MET A 54 -9.63 -1.72 -4.69
N GLU A 55 -10.13 -2.82 -4.11
CA GLU A 55 -11.47 -2.89 -3.51
C GLU A 55 -11.61 -1.92 -2.31
N ALA A 56 -10.53 -1.72 -1.54
CA ALA A 56 -10.48 -0.74 -0.47
C ALA A 56 -10.54 0.72 -0.99
N ILE A 57 -9.93 0.99 -2.15
CA ILE A 57 -10.05 2.28 -2.86
C ILE A 57 -11.47 2.49 -3.37
N ASP A 58 -12.06 1.47 -3.97
CA ASP A 58 -13.43 1.52 -4.49
C ASP A 58 -14.44 1.77 -3.38
N SER A 59 -14.26 1.12 -2.23
CA SER A 59 -15.17 1.27 -1.07
C SER A 59 -15.17 2.68 -0.48
N LEU A 60 -14.05 3.39 -0.56
CA LEU A 60 -13.91 4.76 -0.06
C LEU A 60 -14.46 5.81 -1.03
N ALA A 61 -14.51 5.51 -2.33
CA ALA A 61 -15.12 6.38 -3.34
C ALA A 61 -16.66 6.44 -3.26
N HIS A 62 -17.28 5.64 -2.37
CA HIS A 62 -18.72 5.61 -2.13
C HIS A 62 -19.17 6.37 -0.87
N ILE A 63 -18.24 7.05 -0.20
CA ILE A 63 -18.49 7.93 0.96
C ILE A 63 -18.43 9.40 0.49
#